data_AF-A0A6N9C980-F1
#
_entry.id   AF-A0A6N9C980-F1
#
_cell.length_a   1.000
_cell.length_b   1.000
_cell.length_c   1.000
_cell.angle_alpha   90.00
_cell.angle_beta   90.00
_cell.angle_gamma   90.00
#
_symmetry.space_group_name_H-M   'P 1'
#
loop_
_entity.id
_entity.type
_entity.pdbx_description
1 polymer ?
#
loop_
_entity_poly.entity_id
_entity_poly.type
_entity_poly.pdbx_seq_one_letter_code
_entity_poly.pdbx_strand_id
1 'polypeptide(L)'
;MYNSLPLPKGKTKLPRRLIEEAFPLKKVSTDSKHEKNVRHGHISTLHMWPARRPLAACRAATIATLLPDPADAPETVKAEYTRLSGSPLPDKQREYLCDDLIASLTRWGVENGHGGWDVKDQKGSWLYNLRIGKELIEFAYE
;
A
#
# COMPACT_ATOMS: atom_id res chain seq x y z
N MET A 1 16.97 18.43 -3.60
CA MET A 1 16.62 18.66 -2.18
C MET A 1 15.49 19.69 -2.15
N TYR A 2 14.23 19.26 -2.09
CA TYR A 2 13.12 20.17 -1.86
C TYR A 2 13.09 20.51 -0.38
N ASN A 3 13.76 21.60 0.02
CA ASN A 3 13.52 22.21 1.32
C ASN A 3 12.11 22.78 1.30
N SER A 4 11.20 22.17 2.06
CA SER A 4 9.84 22.63 2.22
C SER A 4 9.86 24.05 2.79
N LEU A 5 9.31 25.01 2.03
CA LEU A 5 9.12 26.37 2.49
C LEU A 5 8.32 26.37 3.80
N PRO A 6 8.68 27.22 4.79
CA PRO A 6 7.92 27.31 6.03
C PRO A 6 6.48 27.72 5.72
N LEU A 7 5.52 27.00 6.30
CA LEU A 7 4.10 27.28 6.11
C LEU A 7 3.78 28.71 6.60
N PRO A 8 2.91 29.46 5.91
CA PRO A 8 2.49 30.78 6.35
C PRO A 8 1.85 30.69 7.74
N LYS A 9 2.13 31.69 8.60
CA LYS A 9 1.62 31.75 9.98
C LYS A 9 0.09 31.56 9.99
N GLY A 10 -0.37 30.55 10.73
CA GLY A 10 -1.81 30.23 10.87
C GLY A 10 -2.28 28.99 10.10
N LYS A 11 -1.43 28.30 9.33
CA LYS A 11 -1.76 26.99 8.75
C LYS A 11 -1.08 25.86 9.51
N THR A 12 -1.87 24.95 10.09
CA THR A 12 -1.37 23.65 10.56
C THR A 12 -1.04 22.78 9.34
N LYS A 13 0.09 22.05 9.39
CA LYS A 13 0.43 21.10 8.33
C LYS A 13 -0.61 19.99 8.34
N LEU A 14 -1.28 19.76 7.20
CA LEU A 14 -2.16 18.59 7.07
C LEU A 14 -1.32 17.32 7.22
N PRO A 15 -1.82 16.29 7.93
CA PRO A 15 -1.11 15.02 8.06
C PRO A 15 -0.95 14.43 6.66
N ARG A 16 0.30 14.14 6.29
CA ARG A 16 0.63 13.63 4.96
C ARG A 16 0.21 12.18 4.82
N ARG A 17 -0.10 11.78 3.59
CA ARG A 17 -0.37 10.38 3.25
C ARG A 17 0.89 9.68 2.79
N LEU A 18 0.92 8.36 2.95
CA LEU A 18 2.05 7.54 2.54
C LEU A 18 2.41 7.82 1.08
N ILE A 19 1.42 7.88 0.18
CA ILE A 19 1.64 8.13 -1.26
C ILE A 19 2.39 9.44 -1.58
N GLU A 20 2.30 10.46 -0.72
CA GLU A 20 2.99 11.75 -0.92
C GLU A 20 4.49 11.65 -0.61
N GLU A 21 4.87 10.79 0.34
CA GLU A 21 6.24 10.65 0.84
C GLU A 21 6.96 9.42 0.28
N ALA A 22 6.22 8.32 0.06
CA ALA A 22 6.76 7.04 -0.39
C ALA A 22 5.73 6.26 -1.23
N PHE A 23 6.19 5.76 -2.38
CA PHE A 23 5.38 4.88 -3.21
C PHE A 23 6.27 3.87 -3.96
N PRO A 24 5.96 2.56 -3.94
CA PRO A 24 6.79 1.51 -4.56
C PRO A 24 6.61 1.46 -6.10
N LEU A 25 6.87 2.57 -6.78
CA LEU A 25 6.57 2.79 -8.20
C LEU A 25 7.15 1.69 -9.11
N LYS A 26 8.40 1.27 -8.86
CA LYS A 26 9.08 0.25 -9.67
C LYS A 26 8.41 -1.12 -9.56
N LYS A 27 8.05 -1.55 -8.35
CA LYS A 27 7.39 -2.85 -8.09
C LYS A 27 5.98 -2.84 -8.68
N VAL A 28 5.20 -1.81 -8.36
CA VAL A 28 3.83 -1.62 -8.88
C VAL A 28 3.81 -1.59 -10.41
N SER A 29 4.76 -0.90 -11.04
CA SER A 29 4.86 -0.85 -12.50
C SER A 29 5.21 -2.21 -13.11
N THR A 30 6.07 -2.99 -12.45
CA THR A 30 6.46 -4.33 -12.90
C THR A 30 5.28 -5.30 -12.83
N ASP A 31 4.54 -5.29 -11.72
CA ASP A 31 3.35 -6.14 -11.56
C ASP A 31 2.25 -5.73 -12.54
N SER A 32 2.04 -4.42 -12.72
CA SER A 32 1.07 -3.87 -13.68
C SER A 32 1.33 -4.27 -15.14
N LYS A 33 2.58 -4.63 -15.51
CA LYS A 33 2.90 -5.10 -16.87
C LYS A 33 2.34 -6.49 -17.14
N HIS A 34 2.22 -7.35 -16.13
CA HIS A 34 1.69 -8.71 -16.30
C HIS A 34 0.24 -8.66 -16.78
N GLU A 35 -0.57 -7.75 -16.22
CA GLU A 35 -1.97 -7.55 -16.63
C GLU A 35 -2.13 -7.06 -18.08
N LYS A 36 -1.11 -6.39 -18.64
CA LYS A 36 -1.14 -5.88 -20.01
C LYS A 36 -0.93 -6.96 -21.07
N ASN A 37 -0.29 -8.07 -20.72
CA ASN A 37 0.15 -9.10 -21.67
C ASN A 37 -0.66 -10.40 -21.61
N VAL A 38 -1.83 -10.42 -20.94
CA VAL A 38 -2.73 -11.58 -20.94
C VAL A 38 -3.43 -11.69 -22.29
N ARG A 39 -2.83 -12.43 -23.23
CA ARG A 39 -3.35 -12.66 -24.58
C ARG A 39 -3.69 -14.13 -24.78
N HIS A 40 -4.96 -14.50 -24.62
CA HIS A 40 -5.43 -15.84 -25.01
C HIS A 40 -6.83 -15.77 -25.62
N GLY A 41 -6.91 -15.99 -26.93
CA GLY A 41 -8.05 -16.55 -27.69
C GLY A 41 -9.40 -15.80 -27.70
N HIS A 42 -9.65 -14.86 -26.79
CA HIS A 42 -10.94 -14.20 -26.64
C HIS A 42 -10.96 -12.85 -27.37
N ILE A 43 -12.06 -12.50 -28.04
CA ILE A 43 -12.20 -11.25 -28.82
C ILE A 43 -11.90 -10.01 -27.97
N SER A 44 -12.20 -10.04 -26.67
CA SER A 44 -11.86 -8.97 -25.72
C SER A 44 -10.36 -8.73 -25.51
N THR A 45 -9.48 -9.61 -26.03
CA THR A 45 -8.02 -9.48 -25.97
C THR A 45 -7.41 -8.83 -27.22
N LEU A 46 -8.20 -8.62 -28.29
CA LEU A 46 -7.75 -7.99 -29.54
C LEU A 46 -7.60 -6.47 -29.43
N HIS A 47 -8.53 -5.80 -28.72
CA HIS A 47 -8.50 -4.35 -28.56
C HIS A 47 -8.02 -3.98 -27.16
N MET A 48 -6.79 -3.48 -27.06
CA MET A 48 -6.32 -2.84 -25.83
C MET A 48 -6.85 -1.41 -25.78
N TRP A 49 -7.76 -1.14 -24.84
CA TRP A 49 -8.21 0.21 -24.53
C TRP A 49 -7.03 1.09 -24.08
N PRO A 50 -6.82 2.29 -24.65
CA PRO A 50 -5.92 3.27 -24.07
C PRO A 50 -6.42 3.63 -22.67
N ALA A 51 -5.51 3.68 -21.69
CA ALA A 51 -5.79 3.92 -20.26
C ALA A 51 -6.45 2.76 -19.49
N ARG A 52 -6.01 1.50 -19.70
CA ARG A 52 -6.28 0.44 -18.73
C ARG A 52 -5.73 0.83 -17.35
N ARG A 53 -6.53 0.64 -16.30
CA ARG A 53 -6.17 0.81 -14.88
C ARG A 53 -5.76 -0.56 -14.33
N PRO A 54 -4.46 -0.91 -14.28
CA PRO A 54 -4.04 -2.20 -13.77
C PRO A 54 -4.45 -2.35 -12.31
N LEU A 55 -4.98 -3.51 -11.94
CA LEU A 55 -5.43 -3.83 -10.58
C LEU A 55 -4.31 -3.62 -9.57
N ALA A 56 -3.07 -4.02 -9.90
CA ALA A 56 -1.88 -3.75 -9.09
C ALA A 56 -1.73 -2.26 -8.78
N ALA A 57 -1.78 -1.39 -9.81
CA ALA A 57 -1.68 0.05 -9.63
C ALA A 57 -2.84 0.63 -8.82
N CYS A 58 -4.07 0.19 -9.06
CA CYS A 58 -5.23 0.63 -8.30
C CYS A 58 -5.14 0.26 -6.82
N ARG A 59 -4.78 -1.00 -6.50
CA ARG A 59 -4.63 -1.45 -5.11
C ARG A 59 -3.55 -0.65 -4.38
N ALA A 60 -2.37 -0.53 -4.99
CA ALA A 60 -1.27 0.23 -4.41
C ALA A 60 -1.65 1.70 -4.18
N ALA A 61 -2.24 2.36 -5.19
CA ALA A 61 -2.65 3.76 -5.08
C ALA A 61 -3.69 3.96 -3.98
N THR A 62 -4.72 3.11 -3.91
CA THR A 62 -5.76 3.19 -2.88
C THR A 62 -5.17 3.06 -1.49
N ILE A 63 -4.36 2.02 -1.24
CA ILE A 63 -3.78 1.78 0.09
C ILE A 63 -2.82 2.90 0.49
N ALA A 64 -1.91 3.29 -0.41
CA ALA A 64 -0.97 4.36 -0.13
C ALA A 64 -1.65 5.72 0.10
N THR A 65 -2.83 5.94 -0.47
CA THR A 65 -3.63 7.16 -0.25
C THR A 65 -4.32 7.16 1.12
N LEU A 66 -4.78 6.00 1.58
CA LEU A 66 -5.51 5.88 2.85
C LEU A 66 -4.57 5.85 4.05
N LEU A 67 -3.41 5.19 3.92
CA LEU A 67 -2.45 5.09 5.01
C LEU A 67 -1.81 6.46 5.31
N PRO A 68 -1.80 6.91 6.59
CA PRO A 68 -1.05 8.08 6.98
C PRO A 68 0.46 7.82 6.84
N ASP A 69 1.22 8.87 6.52
CA ASP A 69 2.68 8.78 6.54
C ASP A 69 3.18 8.50 7.97
N PRO A 70 4.16 7.59 8.17
CA PRO A 70 4.59 7.23 9.52
C PRO A 70 5.13 8.39 10.37
N ALA A 71 5.65 9.46 9.75
CA ALA A 71 6.10 10.63 10.52
C ALA A 71 4.92 11.45 11.07
N ASP A 72 3.79 11.46 10.36
CA ASP A 72 2.61 12.29 10.65
C ASP A 72 1.40 11.45 11.16
N ALA A 73 1.58 10.13 11.35
CA ALA A 73 0.51 9.20 11.72
C ALA A 73 0.05 9.35 13.20
N PRO A 74 -1.23 9.00 13.51
CA PRO A 74 -1.72 8.86 14.88
C PRO A 74 -0.91 7.83 15.68
N GLU A 75 -0.87 7.96 17.01
CA GLU A 75 -0.11 7.06 17.88
C GLU A 75 -0.57 5.60 17.81
N THR A 76 -1.87 5.35 17.64
CA THR A 76 -2.44 4.01 17.43
C THR A 76 -1.81 3.32 16.22
N VAL A 77 -1.73 4.03 15.10
CA VAL A 77 -1.15 3.53 13.86
C VAL A 77 0.37 3.42 13.95
N LYS A 78 1.05 4.38 14.58
CA LYS A 78 2.52 4.34 14.77
C LYS A 78 2.97 3.13 15.58
N ALA A 79 2.24 2.77 16.63
CA ALA A 79 2.51 1.57 17.41
C ALA A 79 2.45 0.32 16.52
N GLU A 80 1.45 0.26 15.65
CA GLU A 80 1.27 -0.86 14.72
C GLU A 80 2.33 -0.88 13.61
N TYR A 81 2.70 0.27 13.04
CA TYR A 81 3.84 0.36 12.11
C TYR A 81 5.15 -0.07 12.74
N THR A 82 5.37 0.26 14.01
CA THR A 82 6.54 -0.18 14.76
C THR A 82 6.52 -1.70 14.95
N ARG A 83 5.36 -2.28 15.28
CA ARG A 83 5.18 -3.73 15.41
C ARG A 83 5.49 -4.46 14.11
N LEU A 84 4.99 -3.95 12.98
CA LEU A 84 5.13 -4.57 11.67
C LEU A 84 6.54 -4.43 11.08
N SER A 85 7.13 -3.24 11.14
CA SER A 85 8.46 -2.96 10.58
C SER A 85 9.62 -3.36 11.50
N GLY A 86 9.35 -3.62 12.78
CA GLY A 86 10.36 -3.88 13.80
C GLY A 86 11.21 -2.65 14.17
N SER A 87 10.83 -1.45 13.74
CA SER A 87 11.58 -0.22 13.98
C SER A 87 10.67 0.98 14.23
N PRO A 88 11.02 1.88 15.17
CA PRO A 88 10.27 3.12 15.40
C PRO A 88 10.62 4.21 14.36
N LEU A 89 11.61 3.99 13.49
CA LEU A 89 12.07 4.99 12.54
C LEU A 89 11.10 5.10 11.35
N PRO A 90 10.61 6.31 11.00
CA PRO A 90 9.67 6.49 9.90
C PRO A 90 10.18 5.97 8.55
N ASP A 91 11.48 6.08 8.27
CA ASP A 91 12.05 5.59 7.02
C ASP A 91 12.01 4.07 6.92
N LYS A 92 12.24 3.36 8.03
CA LYS A 92 12.12 1.90 8.09
C LYS A 92 10.67 1.43 8.00
N GLN A 93 9.75 2.21 8.57
CA GLN A 93 8.32 1.98 8.45
C GLN A 93 7.86 2.16 6.99
N ARG A 94 8.29 3.23 6.31
CA ARG A 94 8.01 3.46 4.88
C ARG A 94 8.56 2.34 4.01
N GLU A 95 9.78 1.88 4.28
CA GLU A 95 10.42 0.75 3.58
C GLU A 95 9.51 -0.48 3.68
N TYR A 96 9.15 -0.93 4.88
CA TYR A 96 8.24 -2.06 5.07
C TYR A 96 6.87 -1.87 4.37
N LEU A 97 6.24 -0.70 4.57
CA LEU A 97 4.91 -0.43 4.01
C LEU A 97 4.92 -0.47 2.47
N CYS A 98 5.97 0.04 1.84
CA CYS A 98 6.10 0.05 0.39
C CYS A 98 6.57 -1.30 -0.16
N ASP A 99 7.62 -1.85 0.44
CA ASP A 99 8.38 -2.95 -0.13
C ASP A 99 7.86 -4.34 0.22
N ASP A 100 7.18 -4.46 1.36
CA ASP A 100 6.57 -5.70 1.84
C ASP A 100 5.05 -5.63 1.73
N LEU A 101 4.41 -4.68 2.41
CA LEU A 101 2.94 -4.62 2.47
C LEU A 101 2.34 -4.30 1.09
N ILE A 102 2.57 -3.12 0.54
CA ILE A 102 1.95 -2.73 -0.75
C ILE A 102 2.41 -3.63 -1.89
N ALA A 103 3.71 -3.96 -1.96
CA ALA A 103 4.23 -4.84 -2.98
C ALA A 103 3.65 -6.26 -2.94
N SER A 104 3.31 -6.79 -1.76
CA SER A 104 2.66 -8.09 -1.67
C SER A 104 1.21 -8.08 -2.18
N LEU A 105 0.55 -6.93 -2.08
CA LEU A 105 -0.85 -6.71 -2.47
C LEU A 105 -1.02 -6.42 -3.97
N THR A 106 0.11 -6.21 -4.66
CA THR A 106 0.17 -6.02 -6.12
C THR A 106 0.55 -7.30 -6.87
N ARG A 107 0.97 -8.36 -6.16
CA ARG A 107 1.46 -9.61 -6.77
C ARG A 107 0.34 -10.53 -7.21
N TRP A 108 0.23 -10.66 -8.52
CA TRP A 108 -0.66 -11.61 -9.19
C TRP A 108 -0.47 -13.06 -8.70
N GLY A 109 -1.57 -13.74 -8.36
CA GLY A 109 -1.62 -15.18 -8.05
C GLY A 109 -1.75 -15.56 -6.58
N VAL A 110 -1.21 -14.78 -5.64
CA VAL A 110 -1.30 -15.06 -4.17
C VAL A 110 -2.44 -14.31 -3.48
N GLU A 111 -2.98 -13.31 -4.17
CA GLU A 111 -3.89 -12.28 -3.63
C GLU A 111 -5.37 -12.53 -3.91
N ASN A 112 -5.71 -13.51 -4.76
CA ASN A 112 -7.09 -13.83 -5.12
C ASN A 112 -7.66 -15.04 -4.36
N GLY A 113 -7.00 -15.46 -3.27
CA GLY A 113 -7.57 -16.39 -2.29
C GLY A 113 -7.76 -17.81 -2.82
N HIS A 114 -6.71 -18.63 -2.74
CA HIS A 114 -6.89 -20.06 -2.52
C HIS A 114 -6.54 -20.34 -1.05
N GLY A 115 -7.53 -20.22 -0.17
CA GLY A 115 -7.37 -20.35 1.29
C GLY A 115 -8.32 -19.45 2.08
N GLY A 116 -8.58 -19.79 3.35
CA GLY A 116 -9.50 -19.05 4.22
C GLY A 116 -8.99 -17.64 4.53
N TRP A 117 -9.82 -16.62 4.34
CA TRP A 117 -9.43 -15.20 4.46
C TRP A 117 -9.12 -14.75 5.88
N ASP A 118 -9.62 -15.49 6.88
CA ASP A 118 -9.48 -15.16 8.30
C ASP A 118 -8.46 -16.07 9.03
N VAL A 119 -7.42 -16.53 8.33
CA VAL A 119 -6.38 -17.35 8.98
C VAL A 119 -5.36 -16.45 9.69
N LYS A 120 -5.13 -16.77 10.96
CA LYS A 120 -4.11 -16.16 11.81
C LYS A 120 -2.97 -17.15 12.06
N ASP A 121 -1.78 -16.63 12.29
CA ASP A 121 -0.65 -17.41 12.78
C ASP A 121 -0.91 -17.88 14.23
N GLN A 122 -0.02 -18.72 14.75
CA GLN A 122 -0.08 -19.20 16.13
C GLN A 122 0.03 -18.08 17.19
N LYS A 123 0.43 -16.86 16.77
CA LYS A 123 0.59 -15.68 17.61
C LYS A 123 -0.60 -14.72 17.47
N GLY A 124 -1.63 -15.07 16.69
CA GLY A 124 -2.82 -14.26 16.46
C GLY A 124 -2.68 -13.16 15.39
N SER A 125 -1.56 -13.08 14.68
CA SER A 125 -1.34 -12.14 13.57
C SER A 125 -1.96 -12.67 12.28
N TRP A 126 -2.54 -11.80 11.47
CA TRP A 126 -3.11 -12.20 10.18
C TRP A 126 -2.02 -12.70 9.22
N LEU A 127 -2.32 -13.81 8.54
CA LEU A 127 -1.44 -14.32 7.47
C LEU A 127 -1.64 -13.57 6.14
N TYR A 128 -2.77 -12.88 5.99
CA TYR A 128 -3.14 -12.19 4.76
C TYR A 128 -2.91 -10.69 4.85
N ASN A 129 -2.07 -10.19 3.96
CA ASN A 129 -1.68 -8.77 3.91
C ASN A 129 -2.85 -7.83 3.62
N LEU A 130 -3.93 -8.31 2.99
CA LEU A 130 -5.15 -7.52 2.79
C LEU A 130 -5.85 -7.22 4.12
N ARG A 131 -5.83 -8.16 5.07
CA ARG A 131 -6.42 -7.95 6.39
C ARG A 131 -5.57 -7.00 7.23
N ILE A 132 -4.25 -7.13 7.14
CA ILE A 132 -3.32 -6.16 7.75
C ILE A 132 -3.59 -4.75 7.19
N GLY A 133 -3.68 -4.61 5.86
CA GLY A 133 -3.99 -3.33 5.23
C GLY A 133 -5.35 -2.76 5.67
N LYS A 134 -6.38 -3.60 5.80
CA LYS A 134 -7.69 -3.19 6.30
C LYS A 134 -7.62 -2.68 7.74
N GLU A 135 -7.00 -3.43 8.66
CA GLU A 135 -6.91 -3.04 10.07
C GLU A 135 -6.11 -1.75 10.25
N LEU A 136 -5.02 -1.58 9.49
CA LEU A 136 -4.25 -0.33 9.49
C LEU A 136 -5.10 0.87 9.07
N ILE A 137 -6.02 0.69 8.13
CA ILE A 137 -6.95 1.74 7.70
C ILE A 137 -7.99 1.97 8.80
N GLU A 138 -8.59 0.94 9.37
CA GLU A 138 -9.54 1.08 10.48
C GLU A 138 -8.91 1.85 11.65
N PHE A 139 -7.71 1.46 12.10
CA PHE A 139 -6.97 2.16 13.16
C PHE A 139 -6.59 3.61 12.84
N ALA A 140 -6.52 3.98 11.56
CA ALA A 140 -6.19 5.33 11.14
C ALA A 140 -7.39 6.29 11.14
N TYR A 141 -8.63 5.76 11.15
CA TYR A 141 -9.85 6.54 10.98
C TYR A 141 -10.90 6.31 12.08
N GLU A 142 -10.66 5.39 13.02
CA GLU A 142 -11.37 5.27 14.30
C GLU A 142 -10.82 6.23 15.35
#